data_AF-A0A7Z1MXK6-F1
#
_entry.id   AF-A0A7Z1MXK6-F1
#
_cell.length_a   1.000
_cell.length_b   1.000
_cell.length_c   1.000
_cell.angle_alpha   90.00
_cell.angle_beta   90.00
_cell.angle_gamma   90.00
#
_symmetry.space_group_name_H-M   'P 1'
#
loop_
_entity.id
_entity.type
_entity.pdbx_description
1 polymer ?
#
loop_
_entity_poly.entity_id
_entity_poly.type
_entity_poly.pdbx_seq_one_letter_code
_entity_poly.pdbx_strand_id
1 'polypeptide(L)'
;LQDLSGIDPKTIPVDDKETMQIFSGPESLGVTEDEILCKTGTFGVPEFGTGFVRQMLEDTKPTTFSELVQISGLSHGTDVWLGNAQELIRQGICDLSSVIGCRDDIMVYLMYAGLEPSMAFKTMEFVRKGRGLTDEMVEAMKENNVPDWYLDSCRKIKYMFPKAHAAAYV
;
A
#
# COMPACT_ATOMS: atom_id res chain seq x y z
N LEU A 1 15.46 -20.78 -8.06
CA LEU A 1 14.38 -21.74 -7.67
C LEU A 1 13.96 -22.61 -8.85
N GLN A 2 13.56 -22.03 -9.99
CA GLN A 2 13.18 -22.77 -11.20
C GLN A 2 14.19 -23.87 -11.62
N ASP A 3 15.49 -23.55 -11.73
CA ASP A 3 16.50 -24.54 -12.13
C ASP A 3 16.64 -25.72 -11.15
N LEU A 4 16.26 -25.53 -9.89
CA LEU A 4 16.34 -26.55 -8.84
C LEU A 4 15.04 -27.38 -8.75
N SER A 5 13.87 -26.77 -8.96
CA SER A 5 12.57 -27.43 -8.83
C SER A 5 11.99 -27.95 -10.16
N GLY A 6 12.43 -27.39 -11.29
CA GLY A 6 11.84 -27.62 -12.61
C GLY A 6 10.48 -26.94 -12.84
N ILE A 7 10.01 -26.12 -11.90
CA ILE A 7 8.69 -25.45 -11.96
C ILE A 7 8.83 -24.11 -12.69
N ASP A 8 7.99 -23.86 -13.70
CA ASP A 8 7.90 -22.55 -14.36
C ASP A 8 7.27 -21.53 -13.40
N PRO A 9 7.96 -20.45 -13.02
CA PRO A 9 7.41 -19.46 -12.10
C PRO A 9 6.14 -18.78 -12.63
N LYS A 10 5.92 -18.74 -13.96
CA LYS A 10 4.72 -18.13 -14.55
C LYS A 10 3.45 -18.95 -14.34
N THR A 11 3.58 -20.21 -13.93
CA THR A 11 2.43 -21.07 -13.61
C THR A 11 2.07 -21.04 -12.13
N ILE A 12 2.82 -20.30 -11.31
CA ILE A 12 2.55 -20.20 -9.87
C ILE A 12 1.28 -19.36 -9.65
N PRO A 13 0.28 -19.85 -8.89
CA PRO A 13 -0.90 -19.07 -8.53
C PRO A 13 -0.54 -17.90 -7.60
N VAL A 14 -1.13 -16.74 -7.87
CA VAL A 14 -0.93 -15.51 -7.05
C VAL A 14 -1.89 -15.42 -5.86
N ASP A 15 -2.82 -16.35 -5.76
CA ASP A 15 -3.89 -16.41 -4.75
C ASP A 15 -3.89 -17.74 -3.97
N ASP A 16 -2.77 -18.48 -4.00
CA ASP A 16 -2.62 -19.70 -3.20
C ASP A 16 -2.77 -19.41 -1.72
N LYS A 17 -3.74 -20.07 -1.08
CA LYS A 17 -4.16 -19.75 0.29
C LYS A 17 -3.05 -20.00 1.31
N GLU A 18 -2.29 -21.08 1.15
CA GLU A 18 -1.23 -21.46 2.09
C GLU A 18 -0.04 -20.49 2.00
N THR A 19 0.29 -20.08 0.77
CA THR A 19 1.30 -19.04 0.51
C THR A 19 0.85 -17.68 1.04
N MET A 20 -0.40 -17.27 0.80
CA MET A 20 -0.92 -15.98 1.27
C MET A 20 -1.01 -15.90 2.80
N GLN A 21 -1.16 -17.02 3.50
CA GLN A 21 -1.20 -17.05 4.97
C GLN A 21 0.10 -16.56 5.62
N ILE A 22 1.26 -16.70 4.95
CA ILE A 22 2.53 -16.25 5.52
C ILE A 22 2.54 -14.74 5.83
N PHE A 23 1.71 -13.95 5.14
CA PHE A 23 1.61 -12.51 5.34
C PHE A 23 0.77 -12.12 6.57
N SER A 24 0.04 -13.08 7.16
CA SER A 24 -0.82 -12.86 8.33
C SER A 24 -0.42 -13.70 9.55
N GLY A 25 0.40 -14.74 9.38
CA GLY A 25 0.85 -15.62 10.46
C GLY A 25 1.87 -16.67 10.01
N PRO A 26 2.53 -17.37 10.94
CA PRO A 26 3.53 -18.40 10.62
C PRO A 26 2.95 -19.82 10.49
N GLU A 27 1.64 -20.01 10.67
CA GLU A 27 1.03 -21.35 10.80
C GLU A 27 1.23 -22.23 9.56
N SER A 28 1.21 -21.65 8.35
CA SER A 28 1.47 -22.39 7.11
C SER A 28 2.93 -22.85 6.96
N LEU A 29 3.85 -22.30 7.77
CA LEU A 29 5.24 -22.76 7.85
C LEU A 29 5.42 -23.90 8.86
N GLY A 30 4.36 -24.28 9.60
CA GLY A 30 4.41 -25.32 10.63
C GLY A 30 5.14 -24.92 11.91
N VAL A 31 5.26 -23.61 12.19
CA VAL A 31 5.88 -23.05 13.40
C VAL A 31 4.95 -22.04 14.08
N THR A 32 5.19 -21.81 15.35
CA THR A 32 4.46 -20.84 16.18
C THR A 32 5.15 -19.48 16.20
N GLU A 33 4.41 -18.42 16.56
CA GLU A 33 4.98 -17.06 16.68
C GLU A 33 6.16 -17.01 17.67
N ASP A 34 6.09 -17.79 18.75
CA ASP A 34 7.12 -17.85 19.79
C ASP A 34 8.42 -18.53 19.32
N GLU A 35 8.33 -19.54 18.45
CA GLU A 35 9.50 -20.25 17.92
C GLU A 35 10.35 -19.37 16.99
N ILE A 36 9.71 -18.46 16.26
CA ILE A 36 10.39 -17.56 15.31
C ILE A 36 10.46 -16.11 15.80
N LEU A 37 9.90 -15.80 16.97
CA LEU A 37 9.80 -14.46 17.55
C LEU A 37 9.19 -13.45 16.55
N CYS A 38 8.15 -13.87 15.83
CA CYS A 38 7.47 -13.07 14.81
C CYS A 38 6.02 -13.51 14.60
N LYS A 39 5.12 -12.53 14.46
CA LYS A 39 3.69 -12.77 14.19
C LYS A 39 3.34 -12.99 12.72
N THR A 40 4.34 -13.04 11.85
CA THR A 40 4.15 -13.25 10.40
C THR A 40 5.17 -14.28 9.92
N GLY A 41 4.86 -14.95 8.80
CA GLY A 41 5.75 -15.89 8.12
C GLY A 41 6.66 -15.27 7.06
N THR A 42 6.84 -13.95 7.02
CA THR A 42 7.51 -13.26 5.89
C THR A 42 9.03 -13.12 6.02
N PHE A 43 9.67 -13.77 6.99
CA PHE A 43 11.13 -13.73 7.09
C PHE A 43 11.79 -14.22 5.79
N GLY A 44 12.70 -13.42 5.25
CA GLY A 44 13.40 -13.72 3.98
C GLY A 44 12.60 -13.42 2.71
N VAL A 45 11.32 -13.04 2.82
CA VAL A 45 10.53 -12.56 1.68
C VAL A 45 11.02 -11.15 1.30
N PRO A 46 11.40 -10.89 0.04
CA PRO A 46 11.79 -9.56 -0.42
C PRO A 46 10.74 -8.51 -0.05
N GLU A 47 11.19 -7.34 0.41
CA GLU A 47 10.38 -6.23 0.96
C GLU A 47 9.63 -6.55 2.27
N PHE A 48 8.85 -7.64 2.28
CA PHE A 48 7.96 -8.01 3.37
C PHE A 48 8.65 -8.58 4.61
N GLY A 49 9.92 -8.99 4.52
CA GLY A 49 10.68 -9.52 5.65
C GLY A 49 11.31 -8.47 6.57
N THR A 50 11.26 -7.18 6.19
CA THR A 50 11.83 -6.10 7.01
C THR A 50 11.00 -5.88 8.28
N GLY A 51 11.63 -5.42 9.37
CA GLY A 51 10.89 -5.12 10.60
C GLY A 51 9.78 -4.07 10.41
N PHE A 52 10.03 -3.10 9.54
CA PHE A 52 9.05 -2.06 9.20
C PHE A 52 7.82 -2.63 8.51
N VAL A 53 8.00 -3.42 7.44
CA VAL A 53 6.87 -3.98 6.70
C VAL A 53 6.14 -5.05 7.50
N ARG A 54 6.84 -5.83 8.34
CA ARG A 54 6.17 -6.78 9.25
C ARG A 54 5.25 -6.08 10.24
N GLN A 55 5.64 -4.92 10.78
CA GLN A 55 4.74 -4.14 11.62
C GLN A 55 3.50 -3.66 10.84
N MET A 56 3.65 -3.33 9.56
CA MET A 56 2.51 -2.97 8.70
C MET A 56 1.60 -4.18 8.47
N LEU A 57 2.15 -5.37 8.21
CA LEU A 57 1.38 -6.61 8.08
C LEU A 57 0.61 -6.93 9.36
N GLU A 58 1.22 -6.75 10.54
CA GLU A 58 0.53 -6.90 11.83
C GLU A 58 -0.64 -5.92 12.00
N ASP A 59 -0.44 -4.67 11.59
CA ASP A 59 -1.45 -3.60 11.68
C ASP A 59 -2.61 -3.80 10.68
N THR A 60 -2.38 -4.49 9.56
CA THR A 60 -3.31 -4.51 8.41
C THR A 60 -3.89 -5.88 8.05
N LYS A 61 -3.19 -6.98 8.37
CA LYS A 61 -3.60 -8.38 8.12
C LYS A 61 -4.15 -8.61 6.70
N PRO A 62 -3.35 -8.38 5.65
CA PRO A 62 -3.81 -8.50 4.27
C PRO A 62 -4.24 -9.92 3.93
N THR A 63 -5.28 -10.05 3.11
CA THR A 63 -5.86 -11.33 2.68
C THR A 63 -5.86 -11.53 1.17
N THR A 64 -5.56 -10.47 0.41
CA THR A 64 -5.59 -10.48 -1.05
C THR A 64 -4.28 -9.98 -1.66
N PHE A 65 -3.98 -10.40 -2.89
CA PHE A 65 -2.84 -9.89 -3.66
C PHE A 65 -2.88 -8.36 -3.81
N SER A 66 -4.06 -7.78 -4.04
CA SER A 66 -4.20 -6.33 -4.16
C SER A 66 -3.84 -5.58 -2.88
N GLU A 67 -4.11 -6.15 -1.72
CA GLU A 67 -3.71 -5.57 -0.42
C GLU A 67 -2.20 -5.67 -0.21
N LEU A 68 -1.54 -6.72 -0.70
CA LEU A 68 -0.07 -6.81 -0.69
C LEU A 68 0.56 -5.74 -1.60
N VAL A 69 -0.01 -5.52 -2.78
CA VAL A 69 0.41 -4.42 -3.68
C VAL A 69 0.23 -3.06 -2.99
N GLN A 70 -0.87 -2.87 -2.27
CA GLN A 70 -1.12 -1.66 -1.50
C GLN A 70 -0.05 -1.46 -0.40
N ILE A 71 0.26 -2.50 0.37
CA ILE A 71 1.29 -2.47 1.42
C ILE A 71 2.67 -2.18 0.84
N SER A 72 3.01 -2.77 -0.32
CA SER A 72 4.24 -2.45 -1.04
C SER A 72 4.30 -0.95 -1.41
N GLY A 73 3.22 -0.37 -1.93
CA GLY A 73 3.17 1.07 -2.17
C GLY A 73 3.40 1.91 -0.91
N LEU A 74 2.75 1.53 0.19
CA LEU A 74 2.83 2.20 1.48
C LEU A 74 4.22 2.09 2.13
N SER A 75 4.98 1.01 1.88
CA SER A 75 6.27 0.75 2.53
C SER A 75 7.45 1.48 1.90
N HIS A 76 7.32 1.95 0.66
CA HIS A 76 8.42 2.55 -0.12
C HIS A 76 8.38 4.08 -0.22
N GLY A 77 7.36 4.73 0.36
CA GLY A 77 7.21 6.18 0.32
C GLY A 77 7.61 6.89 1.61
N THR A 78 8.15 8.10 1.48
CA THR A 78 8.45 8.95 2.64
C THR A 78 7.19 9.69 3.09
N ASP A 79 6.87 9.62 4.38
CA ASP A 79 5.64 10.14 5.01
C ASP A 79 4.34 9.57 4.39
N VAL A 80 4.40 8.33 3.89
CA VAL A 80 3.24 7.60 3.36
C VAL A 80 2.57 6.78 4.46
N TRP A 81 3.32 5.98 5.21
CA TRP A 81 2.79 5.15 6.30
C TRP A 81 2.81 5.85 7.66
N LEU A 82 4.01 6.03 8.24
CA LEU A 82 4.19 6.59 9.58
C LEU A 82 3.69 8.04 9.65
N GLY A 83 2.89 8.36 10.65
CA GLY A 83 2.30 9.70 10.83
C GLY A 83 1.27 10.08 9.76
N ASN A 84 0.84 9.13 8.92
CA ASN A 84 -0.12 9.34 7.84
C ASN A 84 -1.09 8.15 7.73
N ALA A 85 -0.92 7.25 6.74
CA ALA A 85 -1.84 6.13 6.51
C ALA A 85 -2.05 5.26 7.77
N GLN A 86 -1.00 5.03 8.56
CA GLN A 86 -1.09 4.25 9.79
C GLN A 86 -2.08 4.85 10.79
N GLU A 87 -2.06 6.18 10.95
CA GLU A 87 -2.93 6.88 11.91
C GLU A 87 -4.39 6.83 11.44
N LEU A 88 -4.61 7.03 10.13
CA LEU A 88 -5.94 6.97 9.53
C LEU A 88 -6.59 5.59 9.72
N ILE A 89 -5.81 4.52 9.52
CA ILE A 89 -6.29 3.14 9.71
C ILE A 89 -6.51 2.84 11.19
N ARG A 90 -5.58 3.22 12.08
CA ARG A 90 -5.74 2.99 13.53
C ARG A 90 -6.90 3.75 14.15
N GLN A 91 -7.24 4.93 13.63
CA GLN A 91 -8.38 5.73 14.07
C GLN A 91 -9.71 5.26 13.44
N GLY A 92 -9.68 4.30 12.51
CA GLY A 92 -10.86 3.83 11.79
C GLY A 92 -11.46 4.88 10.84
N ILE A 93 -10.66 5.86 10.40
CA ILE A 93 -11.08 6.90 9.44
C ILE A 93 -11.20 6.29 8.04
N CYS A 94 -10.28 5.40 7.68
CA CYS A 94 -10.31 4.63 6.44
C CYS A 94 -9.74 3.23 6.67
N ASP A 95 -9.96 2.32 5.73
CA ASP A 95 -9.38 0.99 5.72
C ASP A 95 -8.14 0.92 4.80
N LEU A 96 -7.50 -0.25 4.73
CA LEU A 96 -6.35 -0.47 3.85
C LEU A 96 -6.71 -0.26 2.37
N SER A 97 -7.94 -0.58 1.97
CA SER A 97 -8.40 -0.47 0.59
C SER A 97 -8.59 0.98 0.13
N SER A 98 -8.89 1.89 1.06
CA SER A 98 -9.21 3.29 0.76
C SER A 98 -8.05 4.26 0.99
N VAL A 99 -6.95 3.82 1.61
CA VAL A 99 -5.79 4.70 1.87
C VAL A 99 -4.96 4.95 0.60
N ILE A 100 -4.16 6.01 0.58
CA ILE A 100 -3.31 6.35 -0.56
C ILE A 100 -2.04 5.49 -0.54
N GLY A 101 -2.03 4.40 -1.30
CA GLY A 101 -0.89 3.46 -1.37
C GLY A 101 0.03 3.73 -2.56
N CYS A 102 -0.53 4.05 -3.71
CA CYS A 102 0.20 4.37 -4.93
C CYS A 102 -0.24 5.72 -5.50
N ARG A 103 0.64 6.35 -6.29
CA ARG A 103 0.29 7.63 -6.92
C ARG A 103 -0.94 7.51 -7.81
N ASP A 104 -1.09 6.38 -8.50
CA ASP A 104 -2.17 6.11 -9.44
C ASP A 104 -3.53 6.14 -8.72
N ASP A 105 -3.59 5.72 -7.45
CA ASP A 105 -4.82 5.75 -6.66
C ASP A 105 -5.31 7.20 -6.43
N ILE A 106 -4.40 8.18 -6.35
CA ILE A 106 -4.77 9.61 -6.28
C ILE A 106 -5.51 10.05 -7.53
N MET A 107 -4.93 9.76 -8.69
CA MET A 107 -5.52 10.17 -9.96
C MET A 107 -6.88 9.51 -10.17
N VAL A 108 -6.96 8.19 -9.96
CA VAL A 108 -8.19 7.41 -10.16
C VAL A 108 -9.29 7.86 -9.19
N TYR A 109 -8.96 8.03 -7.91
CA TYR A 109 -9.91 8.46 -6.90
C TYR A 109 -10.46 9.87 -7.21
N LEU A 110 -9.60 10.82 -7.57
CA LEU A 110 -10.05 12.18 -7.89
C LEU A 110 -10.93 12.22 -9.15
N MET A 111 -10.61 11.43 -10.17
CA MET A 111 -11.49 11.27 -11.32
C MET A 111 -12.84 10.67 -10.93
N TYR A 112 -12.86 9.67 -10.04
CA TYR A 112 -14.10 9.09 -9.52
C TYR A 112 -14.92 10.10 -8.70
N ALA A 113 -14.24 10.98 -7.96
CA ALA A 113 -14.88 12.06 -7.20
C ALA A 113 -15.48 13.16 -8.10
N GLY A 114 -15.14 13.19 -9.40
CA GLY A 114 -15.68 14.15 -10.37
C GLY A 114 -14.69 15.20 -10.87
N LEU A 115 -13.41 15.14 -10.46
CA LEU A 115 -12.40 16.08 -10.95
C LEU A 115 -12.01 15.76 -12.40
N GLU A 116 -11.77 16.82 -13.17
CA GLU A 116 -11.25 16.71 -14.53
C GLU A 116 -9.94 15.88 -14.58
N PRO A 117 -9.76 14.98 -15.56
CA PRO A 117 -8.58 14.10 -15.62
C PRO A 117 -7.25 14.84 -15.60
N SER A 118 -7.18 16.03 -16.20
CA SER A 118 -5.98 16.87 -16.20
C SER A 118 -5.66 17.43 -14.80
N MET A 119 -6.68 17.81 -14.03
CA MET A 119 -6.53 18.27 -12.64
C MET A 119 -6.12 17.09 -11.75
N ALA A 120 -6.80 15.95 -11.85
CA ALA A 120 -6.46 14.74 -11.10
C ALA A 120 -5.02 14.29 -11.34
N PHE A 121 -4.58 14.29 -12.61
CA PHE A 121 -3.20 13.97 -12.99
C PHE A 121 -2.19 14.96 -12.42
N LYS A 122 -2.47 16.28 -12.52
CA LYS A 122 -1.59 17.34 -11.98
C LYS A 122 -1.45 17.20 -10.47
N THR A 123 -2.55 16.96 -9.75
CA THR A 123 -2.56 16.74 -8.30
C THR A 123 -1.72 15.52 -7.92
N MET A 124 -1.94 14.38 -8.59
CA MET A 124 -1.15 13.17 -8.38
C MET A 124 0.37 13.42 -8.56
N GLU A 125 0.77 14.10 -9.65
CA GLU A 125 2.18 14.38 -9.92
C GLU A 125 2.81 15.36 -8.92
N PHE A 126 2.02 16.26 -8.33
CA PHE A 126 2.48 17.15 -7.26
C PHE A 126 2.69 16.39 -5.96
N VAL A 127 1.68 15.63 -5.54
CA VAL A 127 1.69 14.87 -4.28
C VAL A 127 2.81 13.83 -4.28
N ARG A 128 2.95 13.04 -5.35
CA ARG A 128 4.00 12.00 -5.42
C ARG A 128 5.43 12.55 -5.40
N LYS A 129 5.62 13.84 -5.67
CA LYS A 129 6.91 14.55 -5.62
C LYS A 129 7.07 15.38 -4.34
N GLY A 130 6.16 15.25 -3.38
CA GLY A 130 6.24 15.98 -2.11
C GLY A 130 6.00 17.49 -2.24
N ARG A 131 5.33 17.93 -3.30
CA ARG A 131 5.02 19.36 -3.52
C ARG A 131 3.77 19.82 -2.79
N GLY A 132 3.06 18.90 -2.12
CA GLY A 132 1.79 19.17 -1.45
C GLY A 132 0.67 19.51 -2.43
N LEU A 133 -0.29 20.31 -1.97
CA LEU A 133 -1.45 20.76 -2.74
C LEU A 133 -1.38 22.28 -2.93
N THR A 134 -1.76 22.75 -4.11
CA THR A 134 -1.98 24.19 -4.38
C THR A 134 -3.39 24.59 -3.99
N ASP A 135 -3.65 25.89 -3.82
CA ASP A 135 -5.00 26.39 -3.48
C ASP A 135 -6.05 25.97 -4.52
N GLU A 136 -5.71 26.03 -5.80
CA GLU A 136 -6.54 25.55 -6.92
C GLU A 136 -6.92 24.06 -6.78
N MET A 137 -5.95 23.21 -6.37
CA MET A 137 -6.22 21.79 -6.14
C MET A 137 -7.12 21.57 -4.93
N VAL A 138 -6.90 22.33 -3.86
CA VAL A 138 -7.71 22.24 -2.64
C VAL A 138 -9.16 22.63 -2.91
N GLU A 139 -9.38 23.72 -3.64
CA GLU A 139 -10.71 24.18 -4.04
C GLU A 139 -11.41 23.11 -4.90
N ALA A 140 -10.76 22.63 -5.97
CA ALA A 140 -11.31 21.58 -6.83
C ALA A 140 -11.65 20.28 -6.07
N MET A 141 -10.79 19.87 -5.13
CA MET A 141 -11.04 18.69 -4.28
C MET A 141 -12.25 18.92 -3.36
N LYS A 142 -12.37 20.10 -2.75
CA LYS A 142 -13.49 20.44 -1.85
C LYS A 142 -14.83 20.57 -2.59
N GLU A 143 -14.84 21.19 -3.76
CA GLU A 143 -16.04 21.30 -4.62
C GLU A 143 -16.58 19.92 -5.03
N ASN A 144 -15.69 18.93 -5.13
CA ASN A 144 -16.01 17.54 -5.46
C ASN A 144 -16.15 16.64 -4.22
N ASN A 145 -16.36 17.22 -3.03
CA ASN A 145 -16.60 16.51 -1.77
C ASN A 145 -15.51 15.51 -1.36
N VAL A 146 -14.26 15.75 -1.77
CA VAL A 146 -13.12 14.99 -1.27
C VAL A 146 -12.92 15.31 0.22
N PRO A 147 -12.86 14.31 1.11
CA PRO A 147 -12.84 14.55 2.55
C PRO A 147 -11.52 15.17 3.01
N ASP A 148 -11.58 16.01 4.05
CA ASP A 148 -10.42 16.76 4.56
C ASP A 148 -9.23 15.86 4.93
N TRP A 149 -9.49 14.67 5.49
CA TRP A 149 -8.43 13.71 5.84
C TRP A 149 -7.60 13.30 4.61
N TYR A 150 -8.21 13.24 3.43
CA TYR A 150 -7.54 12.88 2.19
C TYR A 150 -6.62 14.01 1.73
N LEU A 151 -7.09 15.27 1.83
CA LEU A 151 -6.28 16.45 1.52
C LEU A 151 -5.07 16.52 2.46
N ASP A 152 -5.27 16.25 3.75
CA ASP A 152 -4.19 16.23 4.75
C ASP A 152 -3.19 15.10 4.50
N SER A 153 -3.68 13.91 4.10
CA SER A 153 -2.82 12.81 3.67
C SER A 153 -1.95 13.20 2.46
N CYS A 154 -2.56 13.82 1.43
CA CYS A 154 -1.84 14.34 0.26
C CYS A 154 -0.75 15.35 0.61
N ARG A 155 -0.95 16.20 1.63
CA ARG A 155 0.06 17.20 2.06
C ARG A 155 1.27 16.58 2.76
N LYS A 156 1.07 15.44 3.44
CA LYS A 156 2.12 14.76 4.20
C LYS A 156 3.11 14.03 3.28
N ILE A 157 2.62 13.34 2.26
CA ILE A 157 3.42 12.51 1.34
C ILE A 157 4.58 13.30 0.74
N LYS A 158 5.81 12.78 0.86
CA LYS A 158 7.02 13.37 0.24
C LYS A 158 7.47 12.66 -1.02
N TYR A 159 7.20 11.36 -1.09
CA TYR A 159 7.49 10.54 -2.26
C TYR A 159 6.58 9.32 -2.29
N MET A 160 6.13 8.91 -3.49
CA MET A 160 5.23 7.76 -3.65
C MET A 160 5.47 7.03 -4.98
N PHE A 161 5.40 5.70 -4.94
CA PHE A 161 5.63 4.83 -6.09
C PHE A 161 4.42 4.69 -7.03
N PRO A 162 4.66 4.33 -8.31
CA PRO A 162 3.62 3.88 -9.22
C PRO A 162 3.14 2.46 -8.88
N LYS A 163 1.85 2.20 -9.10
CA LYS A 163 1.22 0.91 -8.84
C LYS A 163 1.84 -0.24 -9.64
N ALA A 164 2.28 0.04 -10.86
CA ALA A 164 2.97 -0.93 -11.71
C ALA A 164 4.31 -1.40 -11.11
N HIS A 165 4.99 -0.56 -10.32
CA HIS A 165 6.22 -0.97 -9.66
C HIS A 165 5.92 -1.84 -8.44
N ALA A 166 4.95 -1.44 -7.61
CA ALA A 166 4.49 -2.25 -6.49
C ALA A 166 4.04 -3.66 -6.95
N ALA A 167 3.21 -3.74 -8.00
CA ALA A 167 2.74 -5.01 -8.55
C ALA A 167 3.81 -5.84 -9.26
N ALA A 168 4.97 -5.27 -9.60
CA ALA A 168 6.08 -6.04 -10.16
C ALA A 168 6.98 -6.66 -9.08
N TYR A 169 6.94 -6.12 -7.86
CA TYR A 169 7.72 -6.60 -6.71
C TYR A 169 6.95 -7.62 -5.87
N VAL A 170 5.62 -7.48 -5.83
CA VAL A 170 4.69 -8.44 -5.20
C VAL A 170 4.39 -9.58 -6.16
#